data_AF-A0A2H0WZC9-F1
#
_entry.id   AF-A0A2H0WZC9-F1
#
_cell.length_a   1.000
_cell.length_b   1.000
_cell.length_c   1.000
_cell.angle_alpha   90.00
_cell.angle_beta   90.00
_cell.angle_gamma   90.00
#
_symmetry.space_group_name_H-M   'P 1'
#
loop_
_entity.id
_entity.type
_entity.pdbx_description
1 polymer ?
#
loop_
_entity_poly.entity_id
_entity_poly.type
_entity_poly.pdbx_seq_one_letter_code
_entity_poly.pdbx_strand_id
1 'polypeptide(L)'
;MQPNDLQKQLTHLMEQVRQDDSLGEELQNNLTDLITAASADPTPGNLEALAIVFQKLADANKYMAAMTTIQNIQLNDDVVEESPATTQ
;
A
#
# COMPACT_ATOMS: atom_id res chain seq x y z
N MET A 1 5.54 -14.20 7.45
CA MET A 1 5.93 -12.80 7.19
C MET A 1 5.63 -11.97 8.43
N GLN A 2 6.38 -10.90 8.73
CA GLN A 2 6.04 -10.04 9.87
C GLN A 2 4.96 -9.05 9.42
N PRO A 3 3.73 -9.10 9.96
CA PRO A 3 2.66 -8.13 9.64
C PRO A 3 3.06 -6.66 9.92
N ASN A 4 4.19 -6.44 10.59
CA ASN A 4 4.77 -5.14 10.90
C ASN A 4 5.34 -4.41 9.69
N ASP A 5 5.82 -5.08 8.64
CA ASP A 5 6.47 -4.37 7.53
C ASP A 5 5.46 -3.65 6.61
N LEU A 6 4.34 -4.30 6.30
CA LEU A 6 3.26 -3.66 5.52
C LEU A 6 2.66 -2.48 6.27
N GLN A 7 2.34 -2.64 7.56
CA GLN A 7 1.80 -1.56 8.37
C GLN A 7 2.77 -0.38 8.51
N LYS A 8 4.08 -0.64 8.62
CA LYS A 8 5.10 0.41 8.63
C LYS A 8 5.13 1.17 7.31
N GLN A 9 5.05 0.48 6.17
CA GLN A 9 5.06 1.14 4.86
C GLN A 9 3.81 1.98 4.62
N LEU A 10 2.63 1.49 5.02
CA LEU A 10 1.38 2.25 4.92
C LEU A 10 1.39 3.47 5.85
N THR A 11 1.93 3.33 7.06
CA THR A 11 2.10 4.45 8.00
C THR A 11 3.05 5.49 7.42
N HIS A 12 4.19 5.08 6.87
CA HIS A 12 5.15 5.99 6.27
C HIS A 12 4.57 6.72 5.04
N LEU A 13 3.81 6.01 4.19
CA LEU A 13 3.09 6.62 3.08
C LEU A 13 2.07 7.67 3.55
N MET A 14 1.34 7.39 4.64
CA MET A 14 0.40 8.33 5.23
C MET A 14 1.12 9.59 5.72
N GLU A 15 2.28 9.44 6.36
CA GLU A 15 3.10 10.58 6.78
C GLU A 15 3.59 11.40 5.58
N GLN A 16 4.03 10.74 4.50
CA GLN A 16 4.45 11.42 3.27
C GLN A 16 3.31 12.26 2.65
N VAL A 17 2.10 11.71 2.61
CA VAL A 17 0.92 12.43 2.12
C VAL A 17 0.57 13.64 3.00
N ARG A 18 0.61 13.47 4.32
CA ARG A 18 0.31 14.56 5.28
C ARG A 18 1.35 15.68 5.27
N GLN A 19 2.59 15.36 4.93
CA GLN A 19 3.67 16.33 4.81
C GLN A 19 3.79 16.93 3.41
N ASP A 20 2.94 16.52 2.45
CA ASP A 20 3.03 17.02 1.09
C ASP A 20 2.22 18.29 0.88
N ASP A 21 2.86 19.44 1.11
CA ASP A 21 2.26 20.76 0.92
C ASP A 21 1.83 21.04 -0.54
N SER A 22 2.24 20.21 -1.52
CA SER A 22 1.74 20.34 -2.91
C SER A 22 0.32 19.81 -3.08
N LEU A 23 -0.13 18.94 -2.17
CA LEU A 23 -1.49 18.42 -2.17
C LEU A 23 -2.42 19.40 -1.46
N GLY A 24 -3.55 19.72 -2.08
CA GLY A 24 -4.61 20.47 -1.39
C GLY A 24 -5.13 19.68 -0.18
N GLU A 25 -5.58 20.37 0.87
CA GLU A 25 -6.07 19.79 2.12
C GLU A 25 -7.14 18.69 1.89
N GLU A 26 -8.07 18.92 0.96
CA GLU A 26 -9.09 17.94 0.58
C GLU A 26 -8.47 16.65 0.02
N LEU A 27 -7.44 16.77 -0.83
CA LEU A 27 -6.76 15.64 -1.42
C LEU A 27 -5.90 14.89 -0.39
N GLN A 28 -5.22 15.61 0.51
CA GLN A 28 -4.49 15.01 1.62
C GLN A 28 -5.41 14.19 2.52
N ASN A 29 -6.58 14.73 2.87
CA ASN A 29 -7.57 14.04 3.70
C ASN A 29 -8.10 12.79 2.99
N ASN A 30 -8.51 12.90 1.72
CA ASN A 30 -8.99 11.78 0.93
C ASN A 30 -7.96 10.65 0.80
N LEU A 31 -6.68 10.99 0.59
CA LEU A 31 -5.59 10.00 0.51
C LEU A 31 -5.30 9.38 1.88
N THR A 32 -5.35 10.16 2.96
CA THR A 32 -5.19 9.68 4.33
C THR A 32 -6.28 8.67 4.69
N ASP A 33 -7.53 8.96 4.33
CA ASP A 33 -8.66 8.06 4.54
C ASP A 33 -8.51 6.77 3.73
N LEU A 34 -8.05 6.88 2.49
CA LEU A 34 -7.79 5.72 1.62
C LEU A 34 -6.69 4.81 2.18
N ILE A 35 -5.58 5.39 2.66
CA ILE A 35 -4.49 4.64 3.30
C ILE A 35 -4.98 4.00 4.61
N THR A 36 -5.81 4.69 5.37
CA THR A 36 -6.40 4.17 6.62
C THR A 36 -7.30 2.96 6.34
N ALA A 37 -8.16 3.05 5.32
CA ALA A 37 -9.00 1.94 4.88
C ALA A 37 -8.17 0.74 4.43
N ALA A 38 -7.14 0.97 3.61
CA ALA A 38 -6.21 -0.06 3.17
C ALA A 38 -5.37 -0.67 4.31
N SER A 39 -5.09 0.10 5.37
CA SER A 39 -4.38 -0.38 6.56
C SER A 39 -5.28 -1.22 7.47
N ALA A 40 -6.58 -0.89 7.53
CA ALA A 40 -7.56 -1.65 8.28
C ALA A 40 -7.90 -2.99 7.62
N ASP A 41 -7.93 -3.02 6.28
CA ASP A 41 -8.18 -4.22 5.48
C ASP A 41 -7.16 -4.32 4.31
N PRO A 42 -5.96 -4.87 4.55
CA PRO A 42 -4.86 -4.91 3.58
C PRO A 42 -5.02 -6.03 2.55
N THR A 43 -6.22 -6.17 1.96
CA THR A 43 -6.45 -7.10 0.87
C THR A 43 -5.73 -6.65 -0.40
N PRO A 44 -5.36 -7.58 -1.31
CA PRO A 44 -4.76 -7.24 -2.59
C PRO A 44 -5.56 -6.23 -3.39
N GLY A 45 -6.89 -6.35 -3.40
CA GLY A 45 -7.77 -5.40 -4.08
C GLY A 45 -7.68 -3.99 -3.49
N ASN A 46 -7.61 -3.84 -2.16
CA ASN A 46 -7.50 -2.53 -1.52
C ASN A 46 -6.13 -1.88 -1.75
N LEU A 47 -5.05 -2.65 -1.74
CA LEU A 47 -3.71 -2.14 -2.06
C LEU A 47 -3.55 -1.80 -3.55
N GLU A 48 -4.17 -2.56 -4.44
CA GLU A 48 -4.20 -2.25 -5.87
C GLU A 48 -4.98 -0.96 -6.14
N ALA A 49 -6.14 -0.78 -5.49
CA ALA A 49 -6.90 0.46 -5.57
C ALA A 49 -6.08 1.67 -5.08
N LEU A 50 -5.36 1.52 -3.98
CA LEU A 50 -4.43 2.53 -3.46
C LEU A 50 -3.38 2.89 -4.53
N ALA A 51 -2.73 1.88 -5.13
CA ALA A 51 -1.71 2.08 -6.16
C ALA A 51 -2.25 2.80 -7.41
N ILE A 52 -3.46 2.46 -7.85
CA ILE A 52 -4.12 3.11 -9.00
C ILE A 52 -4.40 4.59 -8.70
N VAL A 53 -4.88 4.90 -7.49
CA VAL A 53 -5.12 6.28 -7.08
C VAL A 53 -3.82 7.08 -7.10
N PHE A 54 -2.74 6.55 -6.51
CA PHE A 54 -1.43 7.22 -6.51
C PHE A 54 -0.82 7.36 -7.91
N GLN A 55 -1.02 6.40 -8.82
CA GLN A 55 -0.60 6.53 -10.22
C GLN A 55 -1.32 7.64 -10.98
N LYS A 56 -2.58 7.94 -10.62
CA LYS A 56 -3.39 8.97 -11.27
C LYS A 56 -3.09 10.38 -10.76
N LEU A 57 -2.40 10.51 -9.64
CA LEU A 57 -1.95 11.81 -9.14
C LEU A 57 -0.84 12.36 -10.05
N ALA A 58 -0.88 13.65 -10.37
CA ALA A 58 0.11 14.30 -11.24
C ALA A 58 1.56 14.15 -10.71
N ASP A 59 1.71 13.97 -9.38
CA ASP A 59 2.98 13.72 -8.68
C ASP A 59 3.24 12.23 -8.40
N ALA A 60 2.68 11.32 -9.22
CA ALA A 60 2.81 9.87 -9.06
C ALA A 60 4.25 9.43 -8.77
N ASN A 61 5.24 10.03 -9.42
CA ASN A 61 6.66 9.69 -9.23
C ASN A 61 7.13 9.80 -7.76
N LYS A 62 6.56 10.70 -6.96
CA LYS A 62 6.92 10.89 -5.55
C LYS A 62 6.46 9.72 -4.68
N TYR A 63 5.33 9.11 -5.03
CA TYR A 63 4.69 8.03 -4.27
C TYR A 63 4.92 6.63 -4.87
N MET A 64 5.37 6.57 -6.12
CA MET A 64 5.61 5.30 -6.83
C MET A 64 6.62 4.40 -6.10
N ALA A 65 7.68 4.95 -5.52
CA ALA A 65 8.67 4.15 -4.79
C ALA A 65 8.06 3.44 -3.56
N ALA A 66 7.20 4.14 -2.82
CA ALA A 66 6.47 3.57 -1.69
C ALA A 66 5.46 2.50 -2.16
N MET A 67 4.75 2.76 -3.26
CA MET A 67 3.82 1.81 -3.87
C MET A 67 4.49 0.53 -4.37
N THR A 68 5.62 0.63 -5.09
CA THR A 68 6.38 -0.53 -5.55
C THR A 68 6.86 -1.38 -4.37
N THR A 69 7.24 -0.74 -3.26
CA THR A 69 7.64 -1.44 -2.04
C THR A 69 6.47 -2.19 -1.41
N ILE A 70 5.29 -1.56 -1.31
CA ILE A 70 4.06 -2.18 -0.80
C ILE A 70 3.64 -3.38 -1.65
N GLN A 71 3.67 -3.24 -2.98
CA GLN A 71 3.33 -4.33 -3.91
C GLN A 71 4.30 -5.51 -3.82
N ASN A 72 5.61 -5.24 -3.69
CA ASN A 72 6.61 -6.29 -3.51
C ASN A 72 6.45 -7.03 -2.18
N ILE A 73 5.99 -6.37 -1.12
CA ILE A 73 5.68 -7.03 0.15
C ILE A 73 4.48 -7.97 -0.02
N GLN A 74 3.43 -7.56 -0.74
CA GLN A 74 2.27 -8.41 -1.00
C GLN A 74 2.55 -9.61 -1.91
N LEU A 75 3.40 -9.45 -2.92
CA LEU A 75 3.76 -10.56 -3.82
C LEU A 75 4.53 -11.68 -3.11
N ASN A 76 5.19 -11.38 -1.99
CA ASN A 76 5.83 -12.40 -1.14
C ASN A 76 4.84 -13.04 -0.14
N ASP A 77 3.72 -12.33 0.12
CA ASP A 77 2.46 -12.71 0.81
C ASP A 77 1.89 -14.10 0.45
N ASP A 78 1.80 -14.27 -0.87
CA ASP A 78 0.99 -15.26 -1.59
C ASP A 78 1.75 -16.56 -1.90
N VAL A 79 3.07 -16.61 -1.67
CA VAL A 79 3.93 -17.75 -2.08
C VAL A 79 4.07 -18.82 -1.00
N VAL A 80 3.22 -18.84 0.03
CA VAL A 80 3.31 -19.80 1.15
C VAL A 80 2.03 -20.63 1.33
N GLU A 81 1.41 -21.10 0.25
CA GLU A 81 0.38 -22.17 0.32
C GLU A 81 0.50 -23.24 -0.77
N GLU A 82 1.69 -23.50 -1.32
CA GLU A 82 1.91 -24.76 -2.05
C GLU A 82 2.21 -25.90 -1.06
N SER A 83 1.14 -26.58 -0.62
CA SER A 83 1.25 -27.94 -0.09
C SER A 83 1.60 -28.90 -1.24
N PRO A 84 2.65 -29.73 -1.13
CA PRO A 84 2.62 -31.06 -1.71
C PRO A 84 2.50 -32.06 -0.57
N ALA A 85 1.26 -32.35 -0.15
CA ALA A 85 0.99 -33.62 0.51
C ALA A 85 1.02 -34.71 -0.59
N THR A 86 2.22 -35.11 -1.00
CA THR A 86 2.40 -36.31 -1.82
C THR A 86 2.32 -37.53 -0.90
N THR A 87 1.17 -38.19 -0.93
CA THR A 87 0.99 -39.54 -0.41
C THR A 87 1.92 -40.51 -1.14
N GLN A 88 2.74 -41.25 -0.39
CA GLN A 88 3.21 -42.59 -0.76
C GLN A 88 3.16 -43.51 0.46
#